data_AF-A0A943KU05-F1
#
_entry.id   AF-A0A943KU05-F1
#
_cell.length_a   1.000
_cell.length_b   1.000
_cell.length_c   1.000
_cell.angle_alpha   90.00
_cell.angle_beta   90.00
_cell.angle_gamma   90.00
#
_symmetry.space_group_name_H-M   'P 1'
#
loop_
_entity.id
_entity.type
_entity.pdbx_description
1 polymer ?
#
loop_
_entity_poly.entity_id
_entity_poly.type
_entity_poly.pdbx_seq_one_letter_code
_entity_poly.pdbx_strand_id
1 'polypeptide(L)'
;MSNTINSYSGARATDRGTQIMKPGQDMDKNAFLTILAAELSNMDPMGNNDSTQYVTQMSQFATMEQMTNLNTTMTSYANNSLVGKGVTMKSVDSNGVNYTGIVKSVTSNSSKTTVSIEVNENGTNTYKDFDVTDILTVLDVPDYSLPAINNMNGNMSFLVASSFIGKHVELSEKNDDEKNITGEVLGVVKDQGVVKVRIKRHDNDEIQEFTYDKIIKAANNKDELIDAEDGEEEVEREVENS
;
A
#
# COMPACT_ATOMS: atom_id res chain seq x y z
N MET A 1 16.06 45.97 25.97
CA MET A 1 15.00 46.67 25.23
C MET A 1 14.03 45.61 24.72
N SER A 2 12.86 45.51 25.35
CA SER A 2 11.83 44.53 24.98
C SER A 2 11.24 44.88 23.62
N ASN A 3 11.21 43.93 22.70
CA ASN A 3 10.44 44.05 21.48
C ASN A 3 9.04 43.51 21.76
N THR A 4 8.08 44.41 21.97
CA THR A 4 6.66 44.08 22.13
C THR A 4 6.10 43.57 20.81
N ILE A 5 5.67 42.31 20.78
CA ILE A 5 4.91 41.71 19.68
C ILE A 5 3.52 42.34 19.71
N ASN A 6 3.23 43.22 18.75
CA ASN A 6 1.90 43.79 18.57
C ASN A 6 1.00 42.72 17.94
N SER A 7 0.12 42.14 18.75
CA SER A 7 -0.87 41.16 18.34
C SER A 7 -1.95 41.82 17.47
N TYR A 8 -1.88 41.62 16.15
CA TYR A 8 -2.98 41.94 15.25
C TYR A 8 -4.09 40.88 15.38
N SER A 9 -5.06 41.22 16.21
CA SER A 9 -6.39 40.61 16.27
C SER A 9 -7.17 40.98 14.99
N GLY A 10 -7.75 40.00 14.30
CA GLY A 10 -9.04 40.21 13.62
C GLY A 10 -9.19 39.94 12.12
N ALA A 11 -8.14 39.63 11.34
CA ALA A 11 -8.32 39.33 9.90
C ALA A 11 -8.35 37.81 9.64
N ARG A 12 -9.53 37.28 9.29
CA ARG A 12 -9.71 35.86 8.89
C ARG A 12 -9.37 35.61 7.41
N ALA A 13 -9.15 36.65 6.62
CA ALA A 13 -8.79 36.57 5.21
C ALA A 13 -7.93 37.77 4.78
N THR A 14 -7.17 37.63 3.70
CA THR A 14 -6.48 38.74 3.01
C THR A 14 -7.47 39.60 2.22
N ASP A 15 -7.06 40.77 1.72
CA ASP A 15 -7.88 41.64 0.84
C ASP A 15 -8.39 40.94 -0.43
N ARG A 16 -7.85 39.76 -0.77
CA ARG A 16 -8.29 38.91 -1.88
C ARG A 16 -9.17 37.74 -1.46
N GLY A 17 -9.62 37.68 -0.20
CA GLY A 17 -10.54 36.66 0.31
C GLY A 17 -9.90 35.32 0.71
N THR A 18 -8.57 35.18 0.65
CA THR A 18 -7.89 33.95 1.05
C THR A 18 -7.70 33.86 2.56
N GLN A 19 -8.09 32.73 3.14
CA GLN A 19 -8.08 32.48 4.58
C GLN A 19 -6.64 32.33 5.11
N ILE A 20 -6.26 33.11 6.13
CA ILE A 20 -4.90 33.06 6.70
C ILE A 20 -4.83 31.89 7.70
N MET A 21 -4.15 30.80 7.33
CA MET A 21 -3.94 29.63 8.19
C MET A 21 -2.56 29.67 8.88
N LYS A 22 -2.50 29.18 10.12
CA LYS A 22 -1.28 29.18 10.94
C LYS A 22 -0.29 28.09 10.47
N PRO A 23 1.03 28.32 10.54
CA PRO A 23 2.03 27.30 10.21
C PRO A 23 1.95 26.13 11.21
N GLY A 24 1.84 24.89 10.71
CA GLY A 24 1.88 23.67 11.54
C GLY A 24 0.57 22.88 11.65
N GLN A 25 -0.51 23.26 10.96
CA GLN A 25 -1.56 22.29 10.65
C GLN A 25 -1.14 21.50 9.42
N ASP A 26 -1.28 20.16 9.48
CA ASP A 26 -1.00 19.24 8.37
C ASP A 26 -1.45 19.87 7.06
N MET A 27 -0.48 20.08 6.18
CA MET A 27 -0.67 20.73 4.89
C MET A 27 -1.42 19.75 4.00
N ASP A 28 -2.72 19.65 4.24
CA ASP A 28 -3.56 18.63 3.67
C ASP A 28 -3.60 18.86 2.16
N LYS A 29 -3.27 17.83 1.39
CA LYS A 29 -3.34 17.78 -0.09
C LYS A 29 -4.64 18.42 -0.61
N ASN A 30 -5.71 18.32 0.17
CA ASN A 30 -7.02 18.92 -0.06
C ASN A 30 -7.05 20.46 0.04
N ALA A 31 -6.35 21.06 1.01
CA ALA A 31 -6.18 22.51 1.12
C ALA A 31 -5.35 23.07 -0.05
N PHE A 32 -4.32 22.33 -0.48
CA PHE A 32 -3.51 22.68 -1.65
C PHE A 32 -4.32 22.64 -2.96
N LEU A 33 -5.07 21.55 -3.22
CA LEU A 33 -5.92 21.45 -4.42
C LEU A 33 -7.01 22.53 -4.47
N THR A 34 -7.51 22.94 -3.31
CA THR A 34 -8.49 24.03 -3.19
C THR A 34 -7.87 25.39 -3.54
N ILE A 35 -6.65 25.66 -3.07
CA ILE A 35 -5.92 26.88 -3.41
C ILE A 35 -5.52 26.88 -4.89
N LEU A 36 -5.07 25.74 -5.42
CA LEU A 36 -4.72 25.58 -6.84
C LEU A 36 -5.93 25.82 -7.76
N ALA A 37 -7.10 25.28 -7.41
CA ALA A 37 -8.34 25.51 -8.16
C ALA A 37 -8.79 26.98 -8.08
N ALA A 38 -8.62 27.63 -6.92
CA ALA A 38 -8.93 29.03 -6.73
C ALA A 38 -7.99 29.96 -7.52
N GLU A 39 -6.70 29.62 -7.62
CA GLU A 39 -5.71 30.36 -8.42
C GLU A 39 -5.96 30.17 -9.93
N LEU A 40 -6.22 28.94 -10.39
CA LEU A 40 -6.56 28.67 -11.80
C LEU A 40 -7.82 29.44 -12.26
N SER A 41 -8.80 29.60 -11.37
CA SER A 41 -10.02 30.37 -11.64
C SER A 41 -9.78 31.89 -11.70
N ASN A 42 -8.61 32.37 -11.26
CA ASN A 42 -8.29 33.80 -11.15
C ASN A 42 -7.05 34.22 -11.97
N MET A 43 -6.48 33.32 -12.80
CA MET A 43 -5.38 33.68 -13.70
C MET A 43 -5.92 34.37 -14.96
N ASP A 44 -5.55 35.63 -15.13
CA ASP A 44 -5.61 36.34 -16.40
C ASP A 44 -4.52 35.76 -17.34
N PRO A 45 -4.86 35.27 -18.56
CA PRO A 45 -3.94 34.60 -19.48
C PRO A 45 -2.73 35.43 -19.92
N MET A 46 -2.68 36.74 -19.61
CA MET A 46 -1.56 37.63 -19.93
C MET A 46 -0.60 37.88 -18.74
N GLY A 47 -0.78 37.21 -17.59
CA GLY A 47 -0.05 37.47 -16.34
C GLY A 47 0.73 36.29 -15.75
N ASN A 48 1.94 36.11 -16.26
CA ASN A 48 3.15 35.52 -15.65
C ASN A 48 3.22 34.04 -15.22
N ASN A 49 4.37 33.43 -15.57
CA ASN A 49 4.72 32.01 -15.49
C ASN A 49 5.10 31.49 -14.08
N ASP A 50 4.93 32.28 -13.01
CA ASP A 50 5.41 31.95 -11.66
C ASP A 50 4.57 30.88 -10.94
N SER A 51 3.24 30.86 -11.18
CA SER A 51 2.34 29.89 -10.55
C SER A 51 2.70 28.44 -10.94
N THR A 52 3.17 28.23 -12.18
CA THR A 52 3.60 26.90 -12.67
C THR A 52 4.86 26.41 -11.97
N GLN A 53 5.83 27.29 -11.67
CA GLN A 53 7.06 26.95 -10.94
C GLN A 53 6.74 26.53 -9.50
N TYR A 54 5.88 27.27 -8.80
CA TYR A 54 5.48 26.96 -7.43
C TYR A 54 4.74 25.62 -7.33
N VAL A 55 3.80 25.36 -8.24
CA VAL A 55 3.08 24.08 -8.33
C VAL A 55 4.04 22.92 -8.63
N THR A 56 5.02 23.14 -9.51
CA THR A 56 6.03 22.14 -9.85
C THR A 56 6.91 21.80 -8.64
N GLN A 57 7.29 22.78 -7.82
CA GLN A 57 8.09 22.57 -6.63
C GLN A 57 7.31 21.90 -5.49
N MET A 58 6.02 22.27 -5.32
CA MET A 58 5.13 21.59 -4.36
C MET A 58 4.79 20.16 -4.79
N SER A 59 4.60 19.91 -6.08
CA SER A 59 4.44 18.55 -6.62
C SER A 59 5.67 17.68 -6.33
N GLN A 60 6.87 18.25 -6.38
CA GLN A 60 8.10 17.54 -5.98
C GLN A 60 8.10 17.21 -4.49
N PHE A 61 7.70 18.14 -3.62
CA PHE A 61 7.57 17.88 -2.17
C PHE A 61 6.50 16.82 -1.86
N ALA A 62 5.31 16.91 -2.47
CA ALA A 62 4.25 15.93 -2.30
C ALA A 62 4.65 14.54 -2.79
N THR A 63 5.40 14.45 -3.89
CA THR A 63 5.96 13.18 -4.37
C THR A 63 7.01 12.63 -3.41
N MET A 64 7.87 13.48 -2.85
CA MET A 64 8.86 13.08 -1.85
C MET A 64 8.22 12.59 -0.56
N GLU A 65 7.18 13.27 -0.08
CA GLU A 65 6.39 12.86 1.07
C GLU A 65 5.70 11.52 0.82
N GLN A 66 5.10 11.34 -0.37
CA GLN A 66 4.52 10.06 -0.77
C GLN A 66 5.58 8.95 -0.81
N MET A 67 6.78 9.22 -1.31
CA MET A 67 7.89 8.25 -1.28
C MET A 67 8.35 7.94 0.14
N THR A 68 8.43 8.92 1.03
CA THR A 68 8.73 8.70 2.45
C THR A 68 7.66 7.81 3.10
N ASN A 69 6.39 8.10 2.85
CA ASN A 69 5.27 7.30 3.36
C ASN A 69 5.30 5.85 2.82
N LEU A 70 5.67 5.68 1.55
CA LEU A 70 5.88 4.35 0.94
C LEU A 70 7.05 3.62 1.59
N ASN A 71 8.19 4.28 1.81
CA ASN A 71 9.34 3.70 2.48
C ASN A 71 8.99 3.26 3.91
N THR A 72 8.29 4.10 4.68
CA THR A 72 7.81 3.74 6.02
C THR A 72 6.89 2.52 5.96
N THR A 73 5.94 2.50 5.02
CA THR A 73 5.03 1.35 4.83
C THR A 73 5.81 0.07 4.52
N MET A 74 6.81 0.15 3.63
CA MET A 74 7.63 -0.98 3.22
C MET A 74 8.50 -1.50 4.37
N THR A 75 9.12 -0.61 5.16
CA THR A 75 9.88 -0.98 6.36
C THR A 75 8.98 -1.64 7.40
N SER A 76 7.78 -1.09 7.66
CA SER A 76 6.82 -1.71 8.56
C SER A 76 6.41 -3.10 8.06
N TYR A 77 6.20 -3.29 6.77
CA TYR A 77 5.91 -4.62 6.21
C TYR A 77 7.06 -5.61 6.41
N ALA A 78 8.29 -5.22 6.07
CA ALA A 78 9.47 -6.07 6.24
C ALA A 78 9.64 -6.49 7.71
N ASN A 79 9.42 -5.56 8.65
CA ASN A 79 9.48 -5.85 10.07
C ASN A 79 8.33 -6.78 10.50
N ASN A 80 7.09 -6.57 10.03
CA ASN A 80 5.96 -7.45 10.35
C ASN A 80 6.14 -8.86 9.77
N SER A 81 6.81 -9.01 8.63
CA SER A 81 7.14 -10.32 8.06
C SER A 81 8.11 -11.14 8.93
N LEU A 82 8.72 -10.54 9.95
CA LEU A 82 9.54 -11.26 10.92
C LEU A 82 8.69 -12.10 11.88
N VAL A 83 7.42 -11.74 12.11
CA VAL A 83 6.53 -12.49 12.99
C VAL A 83 6.44 -13.94 12.51
N GLY A 84 6.62 -14.89 13.43
CA GLY A 84 6.66 -16.33 13.14
C GLY A 84 8.02 -16.86 12.67
N LYS A 85 8.96 -15.99 12.26
CA LYS A 85 10.32 -16.41 11.89
C LYS A 85 11.19 -16.63 13.12
N GLY A 86 12.15 -17.54 12.99
CA GLY A 86 13.22 -17.70 13.97
C GLY A 86 14.26 -16.61 13.78
N VAL A 87 14.71 -15.97 14.85
CA VAL A 87 15.74 -14.93 14.79
C VAL A 87 16.81 -15.15 15.85
N THR A 88 18.03 -14.73 15.51
CA THR A 88 19.16 -14.64 16.44
C THR A 88 19.49 -13.18 16.64
N MET A 89 19.57 -12.73 17.89
CA MET A 89 19.87 -11.36 18.26
C MET A 89 21.37 -11.16 18.50
N LYS A 90 21.85 -9.92 18.38
CA LYS A 90 23.21 -9.53 18.80
C LYS A 90 23.38 -9.53 20.32
N SER A 91 22.28 -9.39 21.07
CA SER A 91 22.29 -9.44 22.53
C SER A 91 22.55 -10.86 23.02
N VAL A 92 23.36 -10.98 24.07
CA VAL A 92 23.76 -12.27 24.66
C VAL A 92 23.13 -12.50 26.02
N ASP A 93 22.94 -13.76 26.36
CA ASP A 93 22.50 -14.23 27.69
C ASP A 93 23.65 -14.17 28.72
N SER A 94 23.37 -14.62 29.95
CA SER A 94 24.36 -14.68 31.04
C SER A 94 25.55 -15.60 30.77
N ASN A 95 25.45 -16.49 29.77
CA ASN A 95 26.50 -17.40 29.36
C ASN A 95 27.29 -16.88 28.13
N GLY A 96 26.96 -15.69 27.63
CA GLY A 96 27.58 -15.12 26.43
C GLY A 96 27.05 -15.69 25.12
N VAL A 97 25.91 -16.38 25.14
CA VAL A 97 25.26 -16.97 23.95
C VAL A 97 24.20 -16.00 23.43
N ASN A 98 24.16 -15.78 22.12
CA ASN A 98 23.16 -14.92 21.49
C ASN A 98 21.73 -15.40 21.77
N TYR A 99 20.83 -14.47 22.09
CA TYR A 99 19.42 -14.77 22.20
C TYR A 99 18.86 -15.29 20.88
N THR A 100 18.30 -16.48 20.90
CA THR A 100 17.65 -17.11 19.75
C THR A 100 16.21 -17.45 20.11
N GLY A 101 15.27 -17.12 19.25
CA GLY A 101 13.86 -17.33 19.52
C GLY A 101 12.96 -17.12 18.32
N ILE A 102 11.67 -17.38 18.49
CA ILE A 102 10.64 -17.11 17.48
C ILE A 102 10.05 -15.74 17.76
N VAL A 103 9.96 -14.89 16.73
CA VAL A 103 9.31 -13.58 16.85
C VAL A 103 7.81 -13.77 17.04
N LYS A 104 7.27 -13.25 18.14
CA LYS A 104 5.83 -13.30 18.45
C LYS A 104 5.08 -12.05 18.01
N SER A 105 5.74 -10.90 18.07
CA SER A 105 5.15 -9.63 17.70
C SER A 105 6.21 -8.62 17.32
N VAL A 106 5.82 -7.68 16.46
CA VAL A 106 6.62 -6.52 16.07
C VAL A 106 5.82 -5.28 16.48
N THR A 107 6.44 -4.41 17.26
CA THR A 107 5.81 -3.15 17.71
C THR A 107 6.65 -1.98 17.25
N SER A 108 6.05 -1.09 16.46
CA SER A 108 6.66 0.17 16.02
C SER A 108 6.02 1.33 16.77
N ASN A 109 6.85 2.16 17.39
CA ASN A 109 6.47 3.48 17.87
C ASN A 109 7.11 4.56 16.97
N SER A 110 6.86 5.84 17.26
CA SER A 110 7.25 6.98 16.40
C SER A 110 8.74 7.05 16.06
N SER A 111 9.61 6.34 16.79
CA SER A 111 11.06 6.42 16.64
C SER A 111 11.80 5.07 16.64
N LYS A 112 11.17 3.98 17.11
CA LYS A 112 11.82 2.69 17.31
C LYS A 112 10.89 1.54 16.95
N THR A 113 11.44 0.51 16.32
CA THR A 113 10.75 -0.77 16.11
C THR A 113 11.38 -1.82 16.99
N THR A 114 10.54 -2.54 17.72
CA THR A 114 10.93 -3.60 18.65
C THR A 114 10.32 -4.93 18.21
N VAL A 115 11.08 -6.00 18.38
CA VAL A 115 10.63 -7.38 18.18
C VAL A 115 10.58 -8.08 19.53
N SER A 116 9.46 -8.73 19.81
CA SER A 116 9.33 -9.59 20.99
C SER A 116 9.59 -11.02 20.56
N ILE A 117 10.60 -11.65 21.16
CA ILE A 117 10.96 -13.04 20.86
C ILE A 117 10.70 -13.93 22.06
N GLU A 118 10.24 -15.14 21.78
CA GLU A 118 10.12 -16.22 22.78
C GLU A 118 11.47 -16.91 22.93
N VAL A 119 12.08 -16.80 24.12
CA VAL A 119 13.35 -17.45 24.47
C VAL A 119 13.12 -18.45 25.59
N ASN A 120 13.76 -19.61 25.50
CA ASN A 120 13.74 -20.59 26.57
C ASN A 120 14.91 -20.31 27.52
N GLU A 121 14.61 -19.80 28.72
CA GLU A 121 15.59 -19.64 29.79
C GLU A 121 15.27 -20.67 30.88
N ASN A 122 16.22 -21.60 31.13
CA ASN A 122 16.12 -22.60 32.19
C ASN A 122 14.83 -23.45 32.16
N GLY A 123 14.35 -23.81 30.96
CA GLY A 123 13.14 -24.61 30.77
C GLY A 123 11.83 -23.83 30.85
N THR A 124 11.87 -22.51 31.03
CA THR A 124 10.70 -21.61 31.00
C THR A 124 10.77 -20.72 29.77
N ASN A 125 9.66 -20.63 29.02
CA ASN A 125 9.54 -19.70 27.91
C ASN A 125 9.28 -18.29 28.46
N THR A 126 10.16 -17.36 28.11
CA THR A 126 10.03 -15.94 28.47
C THR A 126 10.04 -15.09 27.21
N TYR A 127 9.34 -13.96 27.25
CA TYR A 127 9.33 -13.00 26.16
C TYR A 127 10.34 -11.91 26.45
N LYS A 128 11.20 -11.61 25.46
CA LYS A 128 12.16 -10.52 25.54
C LYS A 128 12.05 -9.64 24.32
N ASP A 129 12.04 -8.34 24.58
CA ASP A 129 11.93 -7.32 23.56
C ASP A 129 13.31 -6.81 23.18
N PHE A 130 13.58 -6.78 21.89
CA PHE A 130 14.84 -6.27 21.32
C PHE A 130 14.56 -5.25 20.23
N ASP A 131 15.57 -4.44 19.89
CA ASP A 131 15.48 -3.61 18.71
C ASP A 131 15.49 -4.48 17.44
N VAL A 132 14.69 -4.12 16.44
CA VAL A 132 14.72 -4.82 15.16
C VAL A 132 16.09 -4.73 14.49
N THR A 133 16.86 -3.67 14.76
CA THR A 133 18.24 -3.51 14.25
C THR A 133 19.25 -4.46 14.87
N ASP A 134 18.88 -5.10 15.98
CA ASP A 134 19.74 -6.04 16.70
C ASP A 134 19.63 -7.46 16.18
N ILE A 135 18.76 -7.71 15.19
CA ILE A 135 18.69 -9.01 14.54
C ILE A 135 20.00 -9.26 13.78
N LEU A 136 20.65 -10.37 14.10
CA LEU A 136 21.87 -10.84 13.44
C LEU A 136 21.54 -11.75 12.26
N THR A 137 20.65 -12.73 12.47
CA THR A 137 20.21 -13.66 11.43
C THR A 137 18.72 -13.93 11.54
N VAL A 138 18.06 -14.05 10.39
CA VAL A 138 16.69 -14.55 10.29
C VAL A 138 16.76 -15.96 9.73
N LEU A 139 16.21 -16.91 10.47
CA LEU A 139 16.06 -18.29 10.06
C LEU A 139 14.65 -18.44 9.47
N ASP A 140 14.59 -18.79 8.18
CA ASP A 140 13.31 -19.14 7.56
C ASP A 140 12.82 -20.45 8.15
N VAL A 141 11.90 -20.34 9.09
CA VAL A 141 11.09 -21.47 9.54
C VAL A 141 9.95 -21.59 8.53
N PRO A 142 9.80 -22.71 7.81
CA PRO A 142 8.64 -22.92 6.95
C PRO A 142 7.38 -22.81 7.80
N ASP A 143 6.56 -21.81 7.48
CA ASP A 143 5.33 -21.51 8.20
C ASP A 143 4.24 -22.50 7.75
N TYR A 144 3.85 -23.41 8.65
CA TYR A 144 2.75 -24.34 8.42
C TYR A 144 1.40 -23.79 8.92
N SER A 145 1.35 -22.53 9.38
CA SER A 145 0.09 -21.90 9.75
C SER A 145 -0.69 -21.47 8.50
N LEU A 146 -2.00 -21.75 8.53
CA LEU A 146 -2.91 -21.52 7.41
C LEU A 146 -2.85 -20.06 6.91
N PRO A 147 -2.93 -19.82 5.60
CA PRO A 147 -2.84 -18.48 5.01
C PRO A 147 -4.12 -17.70 5.34
N ALA A 148 -4.14 -16.99 6.47
CA ALA A 148 -5.22 -16.08 6.82
C ALA A 148 -4.74 -14.95 7.75
N ILE A 149 -3.82 -14.12 7.27
CA ILE A 149 -3.62 -12.75 7.79
C ILE A 149 -3.85 -11.77 6.64
N ASN A 150 -5.10 -11.66 6.19
CA ASN A 150 -5.53 -10.78 5.09
C ASN A 150 -5.97 -9.37 5.54
N ASN A 151 -5.53 -8.88 6.71
CA ASN A 151 -6.01 -7.59 7.22
C ASN A 151 -4.93 -6.62 7.70
N MET A 152 -3.71 -6.72 7.17
CA MET A 152 -2.73 -5.64 7.35
C MET A 152 -2.21 -5.18 5.99
N ASN A 153 -2.42 -3.87 5.72
CA ASN A 153 -1.88 -3.04 4.64
C ASN A 153 -2.81 -2.72 3.45
N GLY A 154 -3.89 -1.97 3.68
CA GLY A 154 -4.67 -1.35 2.59
C GLY A 154 -3.83 -0.51 1.60
N ASN A 155 -2.64 -0.03 2.00
CA ASN A 155 -1.69 0.64 1.09
C ASN A 155 -0.91 -0.36 0.20
N MET A 156 -0.58 -1.56 0.70
CA MET A 156 -0.01 -2.63 -0.14
C MET A 156 -1.07 -3.27 -1.02
N SER A 157 -2.28 -3.48 -0.50
CA SER A 157 -3.44 -3.87 -1.31
C SER A 157 -3.62 -2.91 -2.48
N PHE A 158 -3.50 -1.60 -2.24
CA PHE A 158 -3.60 -0.60 -3.30
C PHE A 158 -2.44 -0.68 -4.30
N LEU A 159 -1.20 -0.88 -3.82
CA LEU A 159 -0.03 -1.03 -4.69
C LEU A 159 -0.09 -2.30 -5.56
N VAL A 160 -0.43 -3.45 -4.96
CA VAL A 160 -0.61 -4.73 -5.66
C VAL A 160 -1.74 -4.60 -6.67
N ALA A 161 -2.89 -4.06 -6.26
CA ALA A 161 -3.98 -3.78 -7.18
C ALA A 161 -3.57 -2.85 -8.33
N SER A 162 -2.73 -1.85 -8.06
CA SER A 162 -2.27 -0.90 -9.09
C SER A 162 -1.37 -1.57 -10.12
N SER A 163 -0.67 -2.65 -9.74
CA SER A 163 0.13 -3.44 -10.69
C SER A 163 -0.70 -4.22 -11.73
N PHE A 164 -2.02 -4.35 -11.49
CA PHE A 164 -2.94 -4.97 -12.42
C PHE A 164 -3.52 -3.99 -13.44
N ILE A 165 -3.35 -2.67 -13.26
CA ILE A 165 -3.91 -1.68 -14.20
C ILE A 165 -3.36 -1.95 -15.62
N GLY A 166 -4.25 -2.05 -16.60
CA GLY A 166 -3.95 -2.39 -17.98
C GLY A 166 -3.66 -3.87 -18.23
N LYS A 167 -3.76 -4.73 -17.21
CA LYS A 167 -3.68 -6.18 -17.36
C LYS A 167 -5.07 -6.79 -17.54
N HIS A 168 -5.07 -7.95 -18.19
CA HIS A 168 -6.22 -8.84 -18.24
C HIS A 168 -6.20 -9.72 -16.99
N VAL A 169 -7.32 -9.82 -16.29
CA VAL A 169 -7.44 -10.59 -15.05
C VAL A 169 -8.59 -11.59 -15.12
N GLU A 170 -8.46 -12.64 -14.34
CA GLU A 170 -9.50 -13.62 -14.05
C GLU A 170 -9.87 -13.53 -12.57
N LEU A 171 -11.16 -13.52 -12.29
CA LEU A 171 -11.71 -13.44 -10.95
C LEU A 171 -12.19 -14.80 -10.46
N SER A 172 -12.18 -15.01 -9.15
CA SER A 172 -12.80 -16.17 -8.50
C SER A 172 -14.34 -16.16 -8.53
N GLU A 173 -14.96 -15.05 -8.97
CA GLU A 173 -16.39 -14.98 -9.20
C GLU A 173 -16.78 -15.54 -10.56
N LYS A 174 -17.93 -16.23 -10.58
CA LYS A 174 -18.49 -16.81 -11.79
C LYS A 174 -19.57 -15.89 -12.39
N ASN A 175 -19.65 -15.87 -13.71
CA ASN A 175 -20.76 -15.25 -14.43
C ASN A 175 -21.98 -16.18 -14.49
N ASP A 176 -23.04 -15.74 -15.18
CA ASP A 176 -24.29 -16.50 -15.34
C ASP A 176 -24.10 -17.84 -16.07
N ASP A 177 -22.99 -18.00 -16.79
CA ASP A 177 -22.60 -19.23 -17.51
C ASP A 177 -21.67 -20.14 -16.69
N GLU A 178 -21.57 -19.92 -15.37
CA GLU A 178 -20.68 -20.63 -14.42
C GLU A 178 -19.17 -20.56 -14.75
N LYS A 179 -18.76 -19.69 -15.68
CA LYS A 179 -17.36 -19.42 -16.03
C LYS A 179 -16.79 -18.29 -15.18
N ASN A 180 -15.49 -18.34 -14.91
CA ASN A 180 -14.82 -17.27 -14.17
C ASN A 180 -14.91 -15.95 -14.94
N ILE A 181 -15.21 -14.86 -14.22
CA ILE A 181 -15.29 -13.53 -14.81
C ILE A 181 -13.90 -13.09 -15.23
N THR A 182 -13.75 -12.73 -16.49
CA THR A 182 -12.51 -12.16 -17.04
C THR A 182 -12.73 -10.72 -17.46
N GLY A 183 -11.68 -9.90 -17.39
CA GLY A 183 -11.77 -8.51 -17.82
C GLY A 183 -10.44 -7.75 -17.76
N GLU A 184 -10.45 -6.53 -18.26
CA GLU A 184 -9.31 -5.63 -18.22
C GLU A 184 -9.44 -4.67 -17.02
N VAL A 185 -8.39 -4.53 -16.22
CA VAL A 185 -8.38 -3.60 -15.09
C VAL A 185 -8.14 -2.18 -15.59
N LEU A 186 -9.15 -1.32 -15.45
CA LEU A 186 -9.09 0.08 -15.84
C LEU A 186 -8.52 1.00 -14.75
N GLY A 187 -8.61 0.59 -13.48
CA GLY A 187 -8.14 1.42 -12.38
C GLY A 187 -8.37 0.81 -11.01
N VAL A 188 -7.84 1.46 -9.99
CA VAL A 188 -7.93 1.04 -8.59
C VAL A 188 -8.50 2.18 -7.76
N VAL A 189 -9.41 1.86 -6.85
CA VAL A 189 -9.99 2.81 -5.91
C VAL A 189 -9.91 2.26 -4.50
N LYS A 190 -9.81 3.17 -3.54
CA LYS A 190 -9.92 2.85 -2.12
C LYS A 190 -11.22 3.46 -1.60
N ASP A 191 -12.17 2.62 -1.26
CA ASP A 191 -13.49 3.00 -0.78
C ASP A 191 -13.70 2.45 0.63
N GLN A 192 -13.96 3.33 1.59
CA GLN A 192 -14.04 3.01 3.03
C GLN A 192 -12.89 2.13 3.57
N GLY A 193 -11.67 2.31 3.04
CA GLY A 193 -10.49 1.55 3.44
C GLY A 193 -10.29 0.23 2.69
N VAL A 194 -11.28 -0.21 1.91
CA VAL A 194 -11.24 -1.41 1.06
C VAL A 194 -10.71 -1.04 -0.32
N VAL A 195 -9.76 -1.81 -0.82
CA VAL A 195 -9.20 -1.62 -2.16
C VAL A 195 -10.03 -2.40 -3.17
N LYS A 196 -10.61 -1.68 -4.13
CA LYS A 196 -11.38 -2.23 -5.24
C LYS A 196 -10.67 -1.94 -6.58
N VAL A 197 -10.80 -2.88 -7.50
CA VAL A 197 -10.36 -2.77 -8.90
C VAL A 197 -11.60 -2.51 -9.77
N ARG A 198 -11.50 -1.52 -10.67
CA ARG A 198 -12.49 -1.25 -11.72
C ARG A 198 -12.13 -2.10 -12.92
N ILE A 199 -12.98 -3.06 -13.27
CA ILE A 199 -12.74 -4.04 -14.32
C ILE A 199 -13.78 -3.85 -15.43
N LYS A 200 -13.30 -3.75 -16.67
CA LYS A 200 -14.14 -3.87 -17.87
C LYS A 200 -14.23 -5.34 -18.26
N ARG A 201 -15.39 -5.96 -18.08
CA ARG A 201 -15.56 -7.39 -18.31
C ARG A 201 -15.43 -7.75 -19.79
N HIS A 202 -14.97 -8.96 -20.08
CA HIS A 202 -14.78 -9.45 -21.45
C HIS A 202 -16.03 -10.09 -22.08
N ASP A 203 -17.02 -10.47 -21.27
CA ASP A 203 -18.25 -11.10 -21.73
C ASP A 203 -19.30 -10.08 -22.18
N ASN A 204 -19.44 -8.96 -21.46
CA ASN A 204 -20.48 -7.98 -21.70
C ASN A 204 -20.00 -6.53 -21.80
N ASP A 205 -18.68 -6.28 -21.77
CA ASP A 205 -18.06 -4.95 -21.76
C ASP A 205 -18.50 -4.02 -20.60
N GLU A 206 -19.23 -4.53 -19.59
CA GLU A 206 -19.66 -3.76 -18.44
C GLU A 206 -18.48 -3.45 -17.51
N ILE A 207 -18.50 -2.25 -16.92
CA ILE A 207 -17.51 -1.83 -15.93
C ILE A 207 -18.07 -2.07 -14.54
N GLN A 208 -17.40 -2.92 -13.76
CA GLN A 208 -17.81 -3.26 -12.41
C GLN A 208 -16.61 -3.21 -11.44
N GLU A 209 -16.91 -2.94 -10.17
CA GLU A 209 -15.91 -2.89 -9.11
C GLU A 209 -15.88 -4.20 -8.33
N PHE A 210 -14.69 -4.75 -8.17
CA PHE A 210 -14.44 -5.96 -7.38
C PHE A 210 -13.36 -5.69 -6.35
N THR A 211 -13.36 -6.41 -5.24
CA THR A 211 -12.23 -6.34 -4.30
C THR A 211 -11.03 -7.07 -4.90
N TYR A 212 -9.83 -6.51 -4.75
CA TYR A 212 -8.64 -7.00 -5.48
C TYR A 212 -8.24 -8.44 -5.12
N ASP A 213 -8.63 -8.92 -3.93
CA ASP A 213 -8.43 -10.29 -3.44
C ASP A 213 -9.18 -11.34 -4.26
N LYS A 214 -10.15 -10.93 -5.08
CA LYS A 214 -10.88 -11.81 -6.00
C LYS A 214 -10.08 -12.14 -7.26
N ILE A 215 -8.99 -11.43 -7.56
CA ILE A 215 -8.14 -11.72 -8.72
C ILE A 215 -7.35 -13.00 -8.46
N ILE A 216 -7.56 -14.02 -9.29
CA ILE A 216 -6.85 -15.31 -9.22
C ILE A 216 -5.75 -15.44 -10.27
N LYS A 217 -5.87 -14.75 -11.41
CA LYS A 217 -4.88 -14.75 -12.50
C LYS A 217 -4.78 -13.36 -13.12
N ALA A 218 -3.58 -12.98 -13.56
CA ALA A 218 -3.34 -11.72 -14.25
C ALA A 218 -2.31 -11.90 -15.37
N ALA A 219 -2.61 -11.38 -16.56
CA ALA A 219 -1.82 -11.55 -17.77
C ALA A 219 -1.70 -10.24 -18.56
N ASN A 220 -0.69 -10.16 -19.43
CA ASN A 220 -0.51 -8.95 -20.26
C ASN A 220 -1.43 -8.96 -21.48
N ASN A 221 -1.86 -10.14 -21.92
CA ASN A 221 -2.78 -10.33 -23.04
C ASN A 221 -3.99 -11.17 -22.63
N LYS A 222 -5.13 -10.96 -23.29
CA LYS A 222 -6.36 -11.72 -23.02
C LYS A 222 -6.19 -13.22 -23.25
N ASP A 223 -5.44 -13.62 -24.29
CA ASP A 223 -5.30 -15.02 -24.70
C ASP A 223 -4.49 -15.86 -23.68
N GLU A 224 -3.69 -15.20 -22.84
CA GLU A 224 -2.91 -15.83 -21.76
C GLU A 224 -3.77 -16.19 -20.53
N LEU A 225 -5.02 -15.69 -20.46
CA LEU A 225 -5.95 -16.06 -19.41
C LEU A 225 -6.61 -17.42 -19.66
N ILE A 226 -6.63 -17.90 -20.90
CA ILE A 226 -7.22 -19.20 -21.25
C ILE A 226 -6.38 -20.30 -20.58
N ASP A 227 -7.01 -21.05 -19.68
CA ASP A 227 -6.40 -22.26 -19.13
C ASP A 227 -6.35 -23.34 -20.22
N ALA A 228 -5.28 -24.13 -20.17
CA ALA A 228 -4.98 -25.22 -21.10
C ALA A 228 -6.02 -26.37 -21.11
N GLU A 229 -7.16 -26.23 -20.43
CA GLU A 229 -8.22 -27.25 -20.38
C GLU A 229 -9.20 -27.18 -21.58
N ASP A 230 -9.32 -26.05 -22.29
CA ASP A 230 -10.16 -25.97 -23.51
C ASP A 230 -9.46 -26.52 -24.77
N GLY A 231 -8.18 -26.91 -24.67
CA GLY A 231 -7.38 -27.42 -25.79
C GLY A 231 -7.57 -28.91 -26.10
N GLU A 232 -8.27 -29.67 -25.25
CA GLU A 232 -8.47 -31.11 -25.44
C GLU A 232 -9.79 -31.45 -26.17
N GLU A 233 -10.79 -30.56 -26.18
CA GLU A 233 -12.08 -30.85 -26.86
C GLU A 233 -12.09 -30.57 -28.38
N GLU A 234 -11.14 -29.80 -28.92
CA GLU A 234 -11.08 -29.54 -30.37
C GLU A 234 -10.35 -30.64 -31.16
N VAL A 235 -9.49 -31.42 -30.51
CA VAL A 235 -8.71 -32.49 -31.18
C VAL A 235 -9.54 -33.76 -31.38
N GLU A 236 -10.53 -34.04 -30.53
CA GLU A 236 -11.39 -35.23 -30.71
C GLU A 236 -12.38 -35.11 -31.86
N ARG A 237 -12.73 -33.90 -32.33
CA ARG A 237 -13.69 -33.73 -33.44
C ARG A 237 -13.07 -33.86 -34.83
N GLU A 238 -11.76 -33.78 -34.98
CA GLU A 238 -11.08 -34.02 -36.27
C GLU A 238 -10.72 -35.50 -36.51
N VAL A 239 -10.67 -36.33 -35.46
CA VAL A 239 -10.34 -37.76 -35.60
C VAL A 239 -11.57 -38.61 -35.97
N GLU A 240 -12.79 -38.12 -35.74
CA GLU A 240 -14.02 -38.87 -36.05
C GLU A 240 -14.55 -38.67 -37.49
N ASN A 241 -13.88 -37.86 -38.31
CA ASN A 241 -14.30 -37.55 -39.68
C ASN A 241 -13.25 -37.84 -40.77
N SER A 242 -12.25 -38.69 -40.48
CA SER A 242 -11.32 -39.25 -41.47
C SER A 242 -11.57 -40.74 -41.72
#